data_AF-A0A7I4YN00-F1
#
_entry.id   AF-A0A7I4YN00-F1
#
_cell.length_a   1.000
_cell.length_b   1.000
_cell.length_c   1.000
_cell.angle_alpha   90.00
_cell.angle_beta   90.00
_cell.angle_gamma   90.00
#
_symmetry.space_group_name_H-M   'P 1'
#
loop_
_entity.id
_entity.type
_entity.pdbx_description
1 polymer ?
#
loop_
_entity_poly.entity_id
_entity_poly.type
_entity_poly.pdbx_seq_one_letter_code
_entity_poly.pdbx_strand_id
1 'polypeptide(L)'
;MNRTLLHGVRVIELAGLAPVPHCGMVLADFGATVTVIDKPIRDGDIPMEQRMAERKAQQSLDLKSSKDVEKLKKLCQTSDVLLDPYRPGVLEQLGLDPVKLLEENKGLIVCRLTGYGQTGPLAQEAGHDINYVSITGLLPTTSGHSCSRPWPPVNLLADFAGGGLTAAFGIVAALLKREKNGGHGCIIDCSMSEGLSYLASFVRRHHDIEHMWTQPFAAFSGDCPIYRTYKTKDGKWMAVGALEPKFNASLFSVLGIEKDMTDLVTDPAAVAAEMEKVFLTKTRQEWMELFTGRQACVTPVLDLDEAVQYEHNVVRQSFTKEGGRSIPQPAPRMYSKDEFRKLISKL
;
A
#
# COMPACT_ATOMS: atom_id res chain seq x y z
N MET A 1 -10.64 17.97 5.84
CA MET A 1 -9.33 17.38 5.49
C MET A 1 -8.61 18.39 4.63
N ASN A 2 -7.47 18.87 5.10
CA ASN A 2 -6.73 19.90 4.41
C ASN A 2 -6.02 19.30 3.17
N ARG A 3 -6.68 19.31 2.00
CA ARG A 3 -6.19 18.77 0.73
C ARG A 3 -5.19 19.69 0.02
N THR A 4 -4.44 20.49 0.79
CA THR A 4 -3.56 21.54 0.26
C THR A 4 -2.11 21.38 0.71
N LEU A 5 -1.73 20.22 1.27
CA LEU A 5 -0.41 20.03 1.84
C LEU A 5 0.72 20.11 0.80
N LEU A 6 0.43 19.65 -0.41
CA LEU A 6 1.33 19.75 -1.56
C LEU A 6 0.84 20.81 -2.56
N HIS A 7 0.01 21.76 -2.12
CA HIS A 7 -0.46 22.83 -2.99
C HIS A 7 0.73 23.64 -3.52
N GLY A 8 0.74 23.88 -4.83
CA GLY A 8 1.84 24.55 -5.53
C GLY A 8 2.92 23.61 -6.05
N VAL A 9 2.96 22.34 -5.63
CA VAL A 9 3.87 21.33 -6.20
C VAL A 9 3.33 20.88 -7.56
N ARG A 10 4.18 20.96 -8.60
CA ARG A 10 3.87 20.53 -9.97
C ARG A 10 4.60 19.25 -10.32
N VAL A 11 3.85 18.22 -10.68
CA VAL A 11 4.37 16.89 -10.97
C VAL A 11 4.06 16.54 -12.43
N ILE A 12 5.08 16.12 -13.16
CA ILE A 12 4.93 15.47 -14.46
C ILE A 12 5.01 13.96 -14.23
N GLU A 13 3.97 13.26 -14.64
CA GLU A 13 3.89 11.81 -14.58
C GLU A 13 3.97 11.24 -15.99
N LEU A 14 5.05 10.53 -16.32
CA LEU A 14 5.07 9.77 -17.58
C LEU A 14 4.19 8.54 -17.42
N ALA A 15 3.33 8.29 -18.41
CA ALA A 15 2.38 7.18 -18.36
C ALA A 15 3.12 5.85 -18.15
N GLY A 16 2.64 5.11 -17.14
CA GLY A 16 3.18 3.83 -16.72
C GLY A 16 2.10 2.97 -16.08
N LEU A 17 2.50 1.85 -15.48
CA LEU A 17 1.59 0.94 -14.80
C LEU A 17 1.61 1.16 -13.29
N ALA A 18 0.55 0.69 -12.62
CA ALA A 18 0.35 0.53 -11.18
C ALA A 18 1.19 1.41 -10.21
N PRO A 19 2.49 1.14 -9.94
CA PRO A 19 3.30 1.92 -8.99
C PRO A 19 3.36 3.43 -9.28
N VAL A 20 3.59 3.84 -10.53
CA VAL A 20 3.73 5.26 -10.88
C VAL A 20 2.39 6.00 -10.84
N PRO A 21 1.30 5.50 -11.46
CA PRO A 21 -0.02 6.09 -11.30
C PRO A 21 -0.48 6.18 -9.86
N HIS A 22 -0.15 5.19 -9.01
CA HIS A 22 -0.42 5.22 -7.57
C HIS A 22 0.41 6.31 -6.87
N CYS A 23 1.70 6.44 -7.16
CA CYS A 23 2.55 7.51 -6.62
C CYS A 23 1.98 8.90 -6.97
N GLY A 24 1.65 9.13 -8.24
CA GLY A 24 1.02 10.37 -8.70
C GLY A 24 -0.35 10.61 -8.06
N MET A 25 -1.18 9.57 -7.90
CA MET A 25 -2.46 9.66 -7.19
C MET A 25 -2.27 10.10 -5.74
N VAL A 26 -1.32 9.50 -5.00
CA VAL A 26 -1.02 9.90 -3.62
C VAL A 26 -0.62 11.38 -3.57
N LEU A 27 0.29 11.83 -4.44
CA LEU A 27 0.70 13.24 -4.47
C LEU A 27 -0.48 14.19 -4.80
N ALA A 28 -1.32 13.83 -5.77
CA ALA A 28 -2.51 14.59 -6.15
C ALA A 28 -3.53 14.68 -5.01
N ASP A 29 -3.76 13.56 -4.31
CA ASP A 29 -4.68 13.46 -3.18
C ASP A 29 -4.29 14.36 -2.00
N PHE A 30 -2.99 14.64 -1.85
CA PHE A 30 -2.45 15.57 -0.88
C PHE A 30 -2.26 17.00 -1.41
N GLY A 31 -2.67 17.29 -2.66
CA GLY A 31 -2.84 18.64 -3.20
C GLY A 31 -1.84 19.05 -4.29
N ALA A 32 -0.97 18.14 -4.76
CA ALA A 32 -0.08 18.44 -5.88
C ALA A 32 -0.87 18.53 -7.20
N THR A 33 -0.41 19.37 -8.12
CA THR A 33 -0.93 19.39 -9.49
C THR A 33 -0.15 18.37 -10.31
N VAL A 34 -0.79 17.26 -10.64
CA VAL A 34 -0.16 16.17 -11.42
C VAL A 34 -0.67 16.19 -12.86
N THR A 35 0.25 16.25 -13.82
CA THR A 35 -0.04 16.16 -15.25
C THR A 35 0.52 14.85 -15.80
N VAL A 36 -0.38 13.96 -16.22
CA VAL A 36 -0.04 12.70 -16.87
C VAL A 36 0.28 12.96 -18.34
N ILE A 37 1.48 12.57 -18.77
CA ILE A 37 1.93 12.59 -20.15
C ILE A 37 1.74 11.18 -20.71
N ASP A 38 0.79 11.06 -21.63
CA ASP A 38 0.49 9.79 -22.30
C ASP A 38 0.47 9.99 -23.81
N LYS A 39 0.46 8.89 -24.56
CA LYS A 39 0.27 8.92 -26.01
C LYS A 39 -1.15 9.43 -26.32
N PRO A 40 -1.36 10.06 -27.49
CA PRO A 40 -2.70 10.37 -27.96
C PRO A 40 -3.57 9.10 -27.97
N ILE A 41 -4.66 9.12 -27.19
CA ILE A 41 -5.64 8.03 -27.15
C ILE A 41 -6.29 7.95 -28.53
N ARG A 42 -6.09 6.83 -29.24
CA ARG A 42 -6.60 6.66 -30.62
C ARG A 42 -8.06 6.18 -30.65
N ASP A 43 -8.52 5.50 -29.60
CA ASP A 43 -9.87 4.98 -29.46
C ASP A 43 -10.37 5.34 -28.06
N GLY A 44 -11.58 5.90 -27.94
CA GLY A 44 -12.13 6.56 -26.74
C GLY A 44 -12.31 5.71 -25.48
N ASP A 45 -11.68 4.54 -25.38
CA ASP A 45 -11.58 3.74 -24.17
C ASP A 45 -10.51 4.34 -23.25
N ILE A 46 -10.91 4.66 -22.02
CA ILE A 46 -9.99 5.05 -20.95
C ILE A 46 -9.25 3.76 -20.51
N PRO A 47 -7.93 3.65 -20.71
CA PRO A 47 -7.15 2.48 -20.28
C PRO A 47 -7.37 2.20 -18.79
N MET A 48 -7.32 0.92 -18.40
CA MET A 48 -7.50 0.49 -17.00
C MET A 48 -6.55 1.25 -16.05
N GLU A 49 -5.35 1.55 -16.53
CA GLU A 49 -4.27 2.26 -15.86
C GLU A 49 -4.63 3.72 -15.55
N GLN A 50 -5.54 4.33 -16.32
CA GLN A 50 -5.99 5.71 -16.12
C GLN A 50 -7.11 5.84 -15.08
N ARG A 51 -7.59 4.74 -14.47
CA ARG A 51 -8.56 4.83 -13.35
C ARG A 51 -7.99 5.52 -12.12
N MET A 52 -6.66 5.54 -11.96
CA MET A 52 -5.99 6.33 -10.92
C MET A 52 -5.70 7.78 -11.36
N ALA A 53 -6.19 8.21 -12.54
CA ALA A 53 -5.97 9.53 -13.11
C ALA A 53 -7.16 10.50 -13.02
N GLU A 54 -8.27 10.12 -12.38
CA GLU A 54 -9.48 10.95 -12.30
C GLU A 54 -9.27 12.35 -11.70
N ARG A 55 -8.26 12.51 -10.83
CA ARG A 55 -7.89 13.81 -10.20
C ARG A 55 -6.63 14.44 -10.79
N LYS A 56 -6.11 13.92 -11.90
CA LYS A 56 -4.89 14.38 -12.56
C LYS A 56 -5.25 15.06 -13.89
N ALA A 57 -4.47 16.06 -14.27
CA ALA A 57 -4.54 16.58 -15.63
C ALA A 57 -3.92 15.56 -16.60
N GLN A 58 -4.37 15.54 -17.85
CA GLN A 58 -3.79 14.69 -18.90
C GLN A 58 -3.35 15.57 -20.07
N GLN A 59 -2.19 15.24 -20.65
CA GLN A 59 -1.68 15.89 -21.84
C GLN A 59 -1.07 14.85 -22.78
N SER A 60 -1.54 14.83 -24.03
CA SER A 60 -1.03 13.90 -25.02
C SER A 60 0.25 14.42 -25.68
N LEU A 61 1.34 13.66 -25.57
CA LEU A 61 2.63 13.92 -26.24
C LEU A 61 3.17 12.62 -26.83
N ASP A 62 3.63 12.64 -28.08
CA ASP A 62 4.32 11.49 -28.65
C ASP A 62 5.81 11.57 -28.33
N LEU A 63 6.27 10.78 -27.35
CA LEU A 63 7.67 10.77 -26.92
C LEU A 63 8.65 10.21 -27.99
N LYS A 64 8.16 9.72 -29.13
CA LYS A 64 9.00 9.41 -30.31
C LYS A 64 9.28 10.64 -31.18
N SER A 65 8.51 11.72 -31.01
CA SER A 65 8.67 12.97 -31.75
C SER A 65 9.62 13.90 -31.00
N SER A 66 10.72 14.28 -31.63
CA SER A 66 11.68 15.24 -31.05
C SER A 66 11.01 16.56 -30.65
N LYS A 67 10.01 17.02 -31.41
CA LYS A 67 9.22 18.21 -31.09
C LYS A 67 8.48 18.09 -29.76
N ASP A 68 7.89 16.93 -29.48
CA ASP A 68 7.12 16.70 -28.26
C ASP A 68 8.03 16.42 -27.07
N VAL A 69 9.18 15.77 -27.29
CA VAL A 69 10.25 15.68 -26.28
C VAL A 69 10.72 17.07 -25.85
N GLU A 70 10.94 18.01 -26.78
CA GLU A 70 11.32 19.38 -26.45
C GLU A 70 10.21 20.15 -25.70
N LYS A 71 8.93 19.87 -25.97
CA LYS A 71 7.83 20.41 -25.15
C LYS A 71 7.88 19.86 -23.73
N LEU A 72 8.12 18.56 -23.57
CA LEU A 72 8.22 17.92 -22.26
C LEU A 72 9.39 18.46 -21.44
N LYS A 73 10.56 18.68 -22.06
CA LYS A 73 11.70 19.36 -21.40
C LYS A 73 11.30 20.73 -20.85
N LYS A 74 10.59 21.54 -21.65
CA LYS A 74 10.08 22.86 -21.20
C LYS A 74 9.09 22.73 -20.04
N LEU A 75 8.26 21.69 -20.01
CA LEU A 75 7.41 21.42 -18.86
C LEU A 75 8.26 21.09 -17.62
N CYS A 76 9.27 20.23 -17.76
CA CYS A 76 10.21 19.88 -16.68
C CYS A 76 10.97 21.10 -16.14
N GLN A 77 11.30 22.10 -16.97
CA GLN A 77 11.94 23.35 -16.53
C GLN A 77 11.10 24.14 -15.52
N THR A 78 9.79 23.92 -15.52
CA THR A 78 8.85 24.55 -14.60
C THR A 78 8.14 23.53 -13.73
N SER A 79 8.68 22.33 -13.54
CA SER A 79 8.07 21.33 -12.67
C SER A 79 8.94 21.05 -11.47
N ASP A 80 8.32 20.56 -10.40
CA ASP A 80 9.03 20.17 -9.18
C ASP A 80 9.46 18.72 -9.24
N VAL A 81 8.65 17.86 -9.88
CA VAL A 81 8.85 16.42 -9.91
C VAL A 81 8.60 15.85 -11.30
N LEU A 82 9.44 14.91 -11.73
CA LEU A 82 9.21 14.02 -12.87
C LEU A 82 9.16 12.58 -12.38
N LEU A 83 8.08 11.84 -12.68
CA LEU A 83 7.96 10.42 -12.43
C LEU A 83 8.30 9.63 -13.70
N ASP A 84 9.34 8.80 -13.62
CA ASP A 84 9.84 7.93 -14.69
C ASP A 84 9.53 6.46 -14.37
N PRO A 85 8.57 5.82 -15.08
CA PRO A 85 8.22 4.41 -14.90
C PRO A 85 9.10 3.46 -15.72
N TYR A 86 10.01 3.97 -16.55
CA TYR A 86 10.64 3.17 -17.58
C TYR A 86 11.86 2.39 -17.07
N ARG A 87 12.18 1.33 -17.80
CA ARG A 87 13.42 0.57 -17.60
C ARG A 87 14.64 1.52 -17.67
N PRO A 88 15.70 1.27 -16.88
CA PRO A 88 16.91 2.09 -16.92
C PRO A 88 17.46 2.25 -18.35
N GLY A 89 17.78 3.48 -18.74
CA GLY A 89 18.27 3.83 -20.07
C GLY A 89 17.18 4.28 -21.07
N VAL A 90 15.91 3.96 -20.84
CA VAL A 90 14.83 4.34 -21.78
C VAL A 90 14.60 5.85 -21.77
N LEU A 91 14.57 6.48 -20.59
CA LEU A 91 14.36 7.92 -20.49
C LEU A 91 15.48 8.71 -21.19
N GLU A 92 16.71 8.24 -21.07
CA GLU A 92 17.89 8.76 -21.75
C GLU A 92 17.78 8.61 -23.27
N GLN A 93 17.35 7.44 -23.76
CA GLN A 93 17.13 7.18 -25.19
C GLN A 93 16.02 8.07 -25.79
N LEU A 94 15.04 8.47 -24.97
CA LEU A 94 14.01 9.45 -25.35
C LEU A 94 14.52 10.90 -25.34
N GLY A 95 15.78 11.13 -24.98
CA GLY A 95 16.38 12.46 -24.90
C GLY A 95 16.04 13.25 -23.63
N LEU A 96 15.56 12.56 -22.59
CA LEU A 96 15.13 13.12 -21.30
C LEU A 96 16.08 12.74 -20.17
N ASP A 97 17.38 12.74 -20.46
CA ASP A 97 18.44 12.40 -19.50
C ASP A 97 18.26 13.14 -18.16
N PRO A 98 18.09 12.43 -17.02
CA PRO A 98 17.87 13.05 -15.72
C PRO A 98 18.94 14.06 -15.30
N VAL A 99 20.21 13.80 -15.61
CA VAL A 99 21.32 14.70 -15.26
C VAL A 99 21.18 16.01 -16.02
N LYS A 100 20.93 15.94 -17.33
CA LYS A 100 20.72 17.14 -18.16
C LYS A 100 19.48 17.92 -17.75
N LEU A 101 18.39 17.21 -17.41
CA LEU A 101 17.18 17.86 -16.90
C LEU A 101 17.44 18.65 -15.61
N LEU A 102 18.29 18.13 -14.70
CA LEU A 102 18.70 18.84 -13.48
C LEU A 102 19.67 20.00 -13.76
N GLU A 103 20.48 19.94 -14.82
CA GLU A 103 21.30 21.09 -15.26
C GLU A 103 20.43 22.27 -15.71
N GLU A 104 19.32 21.98 -16.43
CA GLU A 104 18.35 22.98 -16.88
C GLU A 104 17.41 23.45 -15.76
N ASN A 105 17.01 22.55 -14.86
CA ASN A 105 16.23 22.85 -13.67
C ASN A 105 16.86 22.23 -12.43
N LYS A 106 17.70 23.01 -11.75
CA LYS A 106 18.41 22.58 -10.53
C LYS A 106 17.50 22.16 -9.38
N GLY A 107 16.24 22.58 -9.39
CA GLY A 107 15.25 22.23 -8.38
C GLY A 107 14.42 20.99 -8.70
N LEU A 108 14.60 20.38 -9.87
CA LEU A 108 13.83 19.22 -10.31
C LEU A 108 14.17 17.97 -9.49
N ILE A 109 13.14 17.25 -9.08
CA ILE A 109 13.26 15.90 -8.53
C ILE A 109 12.85 14.90 -9.59
N VAL A 110 13.75 14.00 -10.00
CA VAL A 110 13.45 12.92 -10.94
C VAL A 110 13.33 11.62 -10.16
N CYS A 111 12.13 11.10 -10.01
CA CYS A 111 11.89 9.81 -9.37
C CYS A 111 11.78 8.71 -10.42
N ARG A 112 12.77 7.82 -10.44
CA ARG A 112 12.82 6.66 -11.32
C ARG A 112 12.29 5.46 -10.55
N LEU A 113 11.07 5.04 -10.88
CA LEU A 113 10.35 4.00 -10.16
C LEU A 113 10.33 2.71 -10.99
N THR A 114 11.19 1.77 -10.63
CA THR A 114 11.40 0.51 -11.35
C THR A 114 11.32 -0.70 -10.41
N GLY A 115 11.19 -1.89 -10.98
CA GLY A 115 11.13 -3.13 -10.19
C GLY A 115 12.39 -3.43 -9.40
N TYR A 116 13.55 -3.34 -10.06
CA TYR A 116 14.83 -3.80 -9.54
C TYR A 116 15.83 -2.67 -9.27
N GLY A 117 15.48 -1.41 -9.52
CA GLY A 117 16.38 -0.24 -9.40
C GLY A 117 17.08 0.12 -10.71
N GLN A 118 17.95 1.14 -10.67
CA GLN A 118 18.70 1.61 -11.84
C GLN A 118 19.95 0.79 -12.16
N THR A 119 20.42 -0.04 -11.23
CA THR A 119 21.66 -0.82 -11.35
C THR A 119 21.50 -2.26 -10.87
N GLY A 120 22.52 -3.09 -11.10
CA GLY A 120 22.53 -4.50 -10.71
C GLY A 120 22.14 -5.45 -11.84
N PRO A 121 22.28 -6.77 -11.63
CA PRO A 121 22.13 -7.77 -12.68
C PRO A 121 20.69 -7.88 -13.22
N LEU A 122 19.69 -7.49 -12.44
CA LEU A 122 18.28 -7.53 -12.82
C LEU A 122 17.74 -6.20 -13.36
N ALA A 123 18.55 -5.13 -13.40
CA ALA A 123 18.09 -3.79 -13.78
C ALA A 123 17.43 -3.73 -15.18
N GLN A 124 17.88 -4.59 -16.10
CA GLN A 124 17.36 -4.69 -17.45
C GLN A 124 16.32 -5.81 -17.62
N GLU A 125 15.98 -6.55 -16.57
CA GLU A 125 15.02 -7.65 -16.65
C GLU A 125 13.58 -7.17 -16.61
N ALA A 126 12.69 -7.93 -17.24
CA ALA A 126 11.25 -7.72 -17.07
C ALA A 126 10.77 -8.30 -15.73
N GLY A 127 9.64 -7.79 -15.24
CA GLY A 127 8.99 -8.32 -14.06
C GLY A 127 7.66 -7.65 -13.80
N HIS A 128 6.92 -8.23 -12.87
CA HIS A 128 5.75 -7.66 -12.23
C HIS A 128 5.88 -7.84 -10.71
N ASP A 129 4.94 -7.29 -9.94
CA ASP A 129 4.91 -7.35 -8.47
C ASP A 129 5.44 -8.68 -7.90
N ILE A 130 4.86 -9.81 -8.31
CA ILE A 130 5.24 -11.13 -7.79
C ILE A 130 6.73 -11.48 -7.99
N ASN A 131 7.36 -11.03 -9.08
CA ASN A 131 8.79 -11.24 -9.33
C ASN A 131 9.64 -10.39 -8.37
N TYR A 132 9.21 -9.17 -8.10
CA TYR A 132 9.90 -8.28 -7.16
C TYR A 132 9.74 -8.78 -5.73
N VAL A 133 8.54 -9.25 -5.35
CA VAL A 133 8.27 -9.85 -4.04
C VAL A 133 9.07 -11.14 -3.84
N SER A 134 9.13 -12.01 -4.85
CA SER A 134 9.74 -13.34 -4.70
C SER A 134 11.23 -13.29 -4.37
N ILE A 135 11.96 -12.27 -4.85
CA ILE A 135 13.39 -12.11 -4.57
C ILE A 135 13.70 -11.51 -3.19
N THR A 136 12.68 -11.02 -2.46
CA THR A 136 12.86 -10.46 -1.10
C THR A 136 12.86 -11.53 -0.01
N GLY A 137 12.41 -12.75 -0.33
CA GLY A 137 12.16 -13.80 0.65
C GLY A 137 10.85 -13.65 1.44
N LEU A 138 10.03 -12.63 1.17
CA LEU A 138 8.80 -12.38 1.93
C LEU A 138 7.59 -13.21 1.48
N LEU A 139 7.57 -13.68 0.23
CA LEU A 139 6.45 -14.44 -0.30
C LEU A 139 6.08 -15.68 0.54
N PRO A 140 7.02 -16.54 0.98
CA PRO A 140 6.69 -17.63 1.89
C PRO A 140 6.21 -17.13 3.28
N THR A 141 6.76 -16.02 3.77
CA THR A 141 6.37 -15.45 5.07
C THR A 141 4.95 -14.90 5.08
N THR A 142 4.51 -14.24 4.01
CA THR A 142 3.15 -13.67 3.93
C THR A 142 2.07 -14.69 3.60
N SER A 143 2.45 -15.82 3.00
CA SER A 143 1.51 -16.89 2.66
C SER A 143 1.12 -17.74 3.86
N GLY A 144 1.98 -17.83 4.87
CA GLY A 144 1.77 -18.67 6.04
C GLY A 144 2.18 -20.14 5.84
N HIS A 145 2.23 -20.87 6.95
CA HIS A 145 2.76 -22.22 7.07
C HIS A 145 1.95 -23.26 6.28
N SER A 146 0.63 -23.33 6.47
CA SER A 146 -0.22 -24.35 5.87
C SER A 146 -0.59 -24.11 4.39
N CYS A 147 0.02 -23.12 3.73
CA CYS A 147 -0.22 -22.86 2.30
C CYS A 147 0.48 -23.89 1.41
N SER A 148 -0.26 -24.47 0.46
CA SER A 148 0.29 -25.46 -0.50
C SER A 148 1.32 -24.88 -1.48
N ARG A 149 1.32 -23.56 -1.65
CA ARG A 149 2.32 -22.78 -2.37
C ARG A 149 2.30 -21.33 -1.86
N PRO A 150 3.39 -20.56 -2.01
CA PRO A 150 3.35 -19.14 -1.69
C PRO A 150 2.38 -18.38 -2.60
N TRP A 151 1.39 -17.71 -2.02
CA TRP A 151 0.38 -16.91 -2.73
C TRP A 151 0.76 -15.43 -2.70
N PRO A 152 0.71 -14.72 -3.84
CA PRO A 152 0.91 -13.29 -3.87
C PRO A 152 -0.30 -12.59 -3.22
N PRO A 153 -0.10 -11.64 -2.29
CA PRO A 153 -1.18 -10.81 -1.75
C PRO A 153 -1.57 -9.73 -2.77
N VAL A 154 -2.19 -10.18 -3.86
CA VAL A 154 -2.39 -9.42 -5.10
C VAL A 154 -1.08 -8.73 -5.53
N ASN A 155 -1.12 -7.49 -6.00
CA ASN A 155 0.04 -6.65 -6.23
C ASN A 155 0.20 -5.55 -5.16
N LEU A 156 -0.18 -5.83 -3.90
CA LEU A 156 -0.17 -4.80 -2.85
C LEU A 156 1.22 -4.50 -2.30
N LEU A 157 2.11 -5.50 -2.33
CA LEU A 157 3.40 -5.42 -1.64
C LEU A 157 4.45 -4.64 -2.41
N ALA A 158 4.75 -4.99 -3.66
CA ALA A 158 5.84 -4.35 -4.40
C ALA A 158 5.33 -3.14 -5.19
N ASP A 159 4.24 -3.27 -5.96
CA ASP A 159 3.73 -2.14 -6.77
C ASP A 159 3.32 -0.95 -5.89
N PHE A 160 2.58 -1.21 -4.80
CA PHE A 160 2.00 -0.14 -3.98
C PHE A 160 2.81 0.15 -2.71
N ALA A 161 2.97 -0.83 -1.81
CA ALA A 161 3.59 -0.58 -0.51
C ALA A 161 5.10 -0.32 -0.62
N GLY A 162 5.82 -1.13 -1.39
CA GLY A 162 7.27 -1.04 -1.62
C GLY A 162 7.66 -0.11 -2.76
N GLY A 163 6.72 0.27 -3.64
CA GLY A 163 6.95 1.08 -4.83
C GLY A 163 6.28 2.45 -4.74
N GLY A 164 4.99 2.53 -5.11
CA GLY A 164 4.30 3.81 -5.23
C GLY A 164 4.29 4.66 -3.95
N LEU A 165 4.11 4.03 -2.77
CA LEU A 165 4.10 4.73 -1.49
C LEU A 165 5.51 5.14 -1.03
N THR A 166 6.53 4.30 -1.20
CA THR A 166 7.93 4.63 -0.88
C THR A 166 8.45 5.74 -1.79
N ALA A 167 8.09 5.72 -3.09
CA ALA A 167 8.39 6.80 -4.03
C ALA A 167 7.76 8.12 -3.60
N ALA A 168 6.47 8.12 -3.24
CA ALA A 168 5.78 9.32 -2.75
C ALA A 168 6.44 9.89 -1.48
N PHE A 169 6.82 9.01 -0.53
CA PHE A 169 7.57 9.42 0.65
C PHE A 169 8.93 10.02 0.29
N GLY A 170 9.70 9.38 -0.61
CA GLY A 170 10.99 9.86 -1.08
C GLY A 170 10.89 11.24 -1.73
N ILE A 171 9.86 11.46 -2.55
CA ILE A 171 9.58 12.76 -3.19
C ILE A 171 9.28 13.83 -2.15
N VAL A 172 8.40 13.57 -1.18
CA VAL A 172 8.09 14.54 -0.12
C VAL A 172 9.33 14.84 0.73
N ALA A 173 10.16 13.84 1.04
CA ALA A 173 11.42 14.04 1.75
C ALA A 173 12.41 14.89 0.94
N ALA A 174 12.51 14.65 -0.37
CA ALA A 174 13.35 15.44 -1.28
C ALA A 174 12.85 16.88 -1.39
N LEU A 175 11.54 17.12 -1.52
CA LEU A 175 10.93 18.45 -1.50
C LEU A 175 11.24 19.18 -0.18
N LEU A 176 11.11 18.51 0.96
CA LEU A 176 11.44 19.10 2.27
C LEU A 176 12.94 19.44 2.39
N LYS A 177 13.81 18.58 1.86
CA LYS A 177 15.26 18.83 1.83
C LYS A 177 15.60 20.00 0.92
N ARG A 178 14.90 20.14 -0.20
CA ARG A 178 15.06 21.23 -1.19
C ARG A 178 14.91 22.61 -0.56
N GLU A 179 13.96 22.76 0.36
CA GLU A 179 13.76 24.00 1.15
C GLU A 179 14.97 24.38 2.03
N LYS A 180 15.84 23.41 2.34
CA LYS A 180 16.95 23.56 3.28
C LYS A 180 18.33 23.46 2.64
N ASN A 181 18.42 23.18 1.33
CA ASN A 181 19.69 22.96 0.62
C ASN A 181 19.93 23.99 -0.50
N GLY A 182 19.27 25.15 -0.42
CA GLY A 182 19.37 26.19 -1.44
C GLY A 182 18.58 25.89 -2.71
N GLY A 183 17.52 25.08 -2.63
CA GLY A 183 16.60 24.83 -3.73
C GLY A 183 17.02 23.72 -4.69
N HIS A 184 17.99 22.87 -4.33
CA HIS A 184 18.49 21.81 -5.20
C HIS A 184 17.64 20.54 -5.07
N GLY A 185 17.17 20.03 -6.21
CA GLY A 185 16.49 18.75 -6.33
C GLY A 185 17.48 17.57 -6.34
N CYS A 186 17.00 16.40 -6.74
CA CYS A 186 17.80 15.18 -6.80
C CYS A 186 17.18 14.14 -7.74
N ILE A 187 17.95 13.10 -8.04
CA ILE A 187 17.44 11.89 -8.68
C ILE A 187 17.17 10.86 -7.58
N ILE A 188 15.97 10.30 -7.57
CA ILE A 188 15.56 9.22 -6.66
C ILE A 188 15.53 7.93 -7.48
N ASP A 189 16.41 6.98 -7.14
CA ASP A 189 16.29 5.59 -7.58
C ASP A 189 15.33 4.86 -6.63
N CYS A 190 14.13 4.53 -7.10
CA CYS A 190 13.13 3.83 -6.32
C CYS A 190 12.91 2.43 -6.90
N SER A 191 13.54 1.45 -6.24
CA SER A 191 13.41 0.03 -6.54
C SER A 191 12.27 -0.59 -5.72
N MET A 192 11.29 -1.22 -6.38
CA MET A 192 10.17 -1.87 -5.69
C MET A 192 10.63 -3.04 -4.81
N SER A 193 11.60 -3.84 -5.26
CA SER A 193 12.14 -4.95 -4.46
C SER A 193 12.90 -4.48 -3.22
N GLU A 194 13.66 -3.39 -3.34
CA GLU A 194 14.39 -2.82 -2.20
C GLU A 194 13.44 -2.09 -1.24
N GLY A 195 12.47 -1.33 -1.77
CA GLY A 195 11.47 -0.64 -0.98
C GLY A 195 10.61 -1.61 -0.18
N LEU A 196 10.23 -2.75 -0.77
CA LEU A 196 9.54 -3.82 -0.04
C LEU A 196 10.46 -4.47 1.03
N SER A 197 11.73 -4.74 0.71
CA SER A 197 12.69 -5.26 1.68
C SER A 197 12.89 -4.29 2.86
N TYR A 198 12.91 -2.98 2.60
CA TYR A 198 12.98 -1.93 3.61
C TYR A 198 11.71 -1.88 4.46
N LEU A 199 10.52 -1.95 3.84
CA LEU A 199 9.23 -2.03 4.54
C LEU A 199 9.19 -3.24 5.49
N ALA A 200 9.77 -4.36 5.09
CA ALA A 200 9.86 -5.57 5.89
C ALA A 200 10.99 -5.58 6.93
N SER A 201 11.54 -4.41 7.30
CA SER A 201 12.61 -4.29 8.30
C SER A 201 12.28 -4.99 9.62
N PHE A 202 11.01 -4.97 10.07
CA PHE A 202 10.60 -5.68 11.28
C PHE A 202 10.76 -7.19 11.12
N VAL A 203 10.21 -7.76 10.04
CA VAL A 203 10.33 -9.19 9.72
C VAL A 203 11.80 -9.58 9.59
N ARG A 204 12.59 -8.79 8.84
CA ARG A 204 14.00 -9.08 8.59
C ARG A 204 14.84 -9.07 9.86
N ARG A 205 14.59 -8.13 10.78
CA ARG A 205 15.35 -8.00 12.03
C ARG A 205 15.03 -9.06 13.08
N HIS A 206 13.89 -9.71 12.96
CA HIS A 206 13.39 -10.67 13.94
C HIS A 206 13.20 -12.07 13.35
N HIS A 207 13.66 -12.32 12.11
CA HIS A 207 13.43 -13.57 11.36
C HIS A 207 13.95 -14.83 12.08
N ASP A 208 14.86 -14.66 13.03
CA ASP A 208 15.44 -15.67 13.90
C ASP A 208 14.53 -16.11 15.06
N ILE A 209 13.43 -15.40 15.30
CA ILE A 209 12.44 -15.74 16.34
C ILE A 209 11.44 -16.76 15.80
N GLU A 210 11.72 -18.05 16.00
CA GLU A 210 10.96 -19.17 15.43
C GLU A 210 9.45 -19.10 15.70
N HIS A 211 9.06 -18.79 16.94
CA HIS A 211 7.65 -18.75 17.38
C HIS A 211 6.85 -17.55 16.82
N MET A 212 7.46 -16.68 16.01
CA MET A 212 6.77 -15.56 15.37
C MET A 212 6.36 -15.85 13.93
N TRP A 213 7.12 -16.64 13.17
CA TRP A 213 7.00 -16.63 11.70
C TRP A 213 6.36 -17.88 11.13
N THR A 214 7.09 -18.67 10.34
CA THR A 214 6.55 -19.71 9.47
C THR A 214 6.53 -21.10 10.09
N GLN A 215 6.87 -21.25 11.38
CA GLN A 215 6.73 -22.52 12.09
C GLN A 215 5.25 -22.83 12.37
N PRO A 216 4.86 -24.12 12.49
CA PRO A 216 3.50 -24.49 12.87
C PRO A 216 3.04 -23.73 14.13
N PHE A 217 1.85 -23.15 14.08
CA PHE A 217 1.24 -22.39 15.19
C PHE A 217 2.00 -21.15 15.69
N ALA A 218 3.10 -20.74 15.04
CA ALA A 218 3.78 -19.48 15.35
C ALA A 218 2.88 -18.27 15.12
N ALA A 219 3.11 -17.16 15.82
CA ALA A 219 2.18 -16.02 15.92
C ALA A 219 1.68 -15.49 14.57
N PHE A 220 2.54 -15.39 13.56
CA PHE A 220 2.21 -14.90 12.22
C PHE A 220 2.29 -16.00 11.14
N SER A 221 2.22 -17.27 11.55
CA SER A 221 2.22 -18.42 10.63
C SER A 221 0.92 -18.58 9.85
N GLY A 222 -0.16 -17.94 10.29
CA GLY A 222 -1.52 -18.19 9.82
C GLY A 222 -2.23 -19.34 10.55
N ASP A 223 -1.51 -20.14 11.35
CA ASP A 223 -2.06 -21.31 12.05
C ASP A 223 -2.27 -21.07 13.56
N CYS A 224 -1.70 -19.99 14.12
CA CYS A 224 -1.83 -19.65 15.53
C CYS A 224 -3.31 -19.51 15.94
N PRO A 225 -3.81 -20.23 16.96
CA PRO A 225 -5.24 -20.23 17.30
C PRO A 225 -5.77 -18.82 17.61
N ILE A 226 -4.93 -17.97 18.19
CA ILE A 226 -5.26 -16.60 18.58
C ILE A 226 -4.81 -15.53 17.56
N TYR A 227 -4.33 -15.93 16.38
CA TYR A 227 -3.98 -15.05 15.28
C TYR A 227 -4.25 -15.72 13.92
N ARG A 228 -5.53 -15.87 13.56
CA ARG A 228 -5.98 -16.49 12.31
C ARG A 228 -7.46 -16.20 12.02
N THR A 229 -7.99 -16.78 10.94
CA THR A 229 -9.41 -16.68 10.60
C THR A 229 -10.19 -17.96 10.93
N TYR A 230 -11.46 -17.81 11.26
CA TYR A 230 -12.36 -18.89 11.65
C TYR A 230 -13.66 -18.86 10.85
N LYS A 231 -14.04 -20.00 10.29
CA LYS A 231 -15.30 -20.15 9.55
C LYS A 231 -16.47 -20.21 10.54
N THR A 232 -17.56 -19.58 10.16
CA THR A 232 -18.79 -19.46 10.96
C THR A 232 -19.92 -20.31 10.36
N LYS A 233 -21.04 -20.44 11.09
CA LYS A 233 -22.19 -21.27 10.70
C LYS A 233 -22.75 -20.96 9.31
N ASP A 234 -22.75 -19.69 8.91
CA ASP A 234 -23.23 -19.20 7.61
C ASP A 234 -22.16 -19.24 6.51
N GLY A 235 -21.02 -19.89 6.77
CA GLY A 235 -19.94 -20.07 5.79
C GLY A 235 -19.04 -18.84 5.59
N LYS A 236 -19.31 -17.74 6.30
CA LYS A 236 -18.48 -16.53 6.36
C LYS A 236 -17.37 -16.68 7.41
N TRP A 237 -16.53 -15.66 7.57
CA TRP A 237 -15.33 -15.73 8.41
C TRP A 237 -15.25 -14.62 9.46
N MET A 238 -14.71 -14.95 10.63
CA MET A 238 -14.22 -14.01 11.65
C MET A 238 -12.69 -14.03 11.65
N ALA A 239 -12.04 -12.89 11.87
CA ALA A 239 -10.61 -12.78 12.14
C ALA A 239 -10.39 -12.64 13.64
N VAL A 240 -9.40 -13.37 14.16
CA VAL A 240 -8.95 -13.31 15.56
C VAL A 240 -7.50 -12.84 15.56
N GLY A 241 -7.17 -11.86 16.41
CA GLY A 241 -5.82 -11.32 16.59
C GLY A 241 -5.50 -11.01 18.06
N ALA A 242 -5.83 -11.93 18.97
CA ALA A 242 -5.77 -11.75 20.41
C ALA A 242 -4.42 -12.21 21.01
N LEU A 243 -3.31 -11.64 20.55
CA LEU A 243 -1.96 -12.07 20.93
C LEU A 243 -1.63 -11.82 22.42
N GLU A 244 -2.10 -10.72 22.99
CA GLU A 244 -1.81 -10.35 24.37
C GLU A 244 -2.67 -11.12 25.39
N PRO A 245 -2.11 -11.52 26.55
CA PRO A 245 -2.82 -12.33 27.57
C PRO A 245 -4.19 -11.82 28.01
N LYS A 246 -4.35 -10.49 28.15
CA LYS A 246 -5.65 -9.91 28.53
C LYS A 246 -6.72 -10.07 27.45
N PHE A 247 -6.33 -10.07 26.17
CA PHE A 247 -7.25 -10.15 25.06
C PHE A 247 -7.62 -11.61 24.76
N ASN A 248 -6.68 -12.55 24.88
CA ASN A 248 -7.02 -13.96 24.76
C ASN A 248 -7.94 -14.45 25.90
N ALA A 249 -7.79 -13.94 27.12
CA ALA A 249 -8.70 -14.25 28.22
C ALA A 249 -10.12 -13.75 27.90
N SER A 250 -10.24 -12.55 27.35
CA SER A 250 -11.54 -12.03 26.88
C SER A 250 -12.11 -12.85 25.72
N LEU A 251 -11.26 -13.33 24.80
CA LEU A 251 -11.66 -14.20 23.70
C LEU A 251 -12.23 -15.53 24.22
N PHE A 252 -11.49 -16.25 25.05
CA PHE A 252 -11.91 -17.53 25.60
C PHE A 252 -13.17 -17.40 26.45
N SER A 253 -13.28 -16.33 27.25
CA SER A 253 -14.49 -16.04 28.02
C SER A 253 -15.74 -15.87 27.15
N VAL A 254 -15.64 -15.16 26.02
CA VAL A 254 -16.79 -14.99 25.08
C VAL A 254 -17.12 -16.30 24.35
N LEU A 255 -16.09 -17.08 24.01
CA LEU A 255 -16.27 -18.38 23.35
C LEU A 255 -16.77 -19.48 24.30
N GLY A 256 -16.68 -19.27 25.62
CA GLY A 256 -17.00 -20.29 26.62
C GLY A 256 -15.99 -21.44 26.65
N ILE A 257 -14.72 -21.14 26.35
CA ILE A 257 -13.62 -22.11 26.32
C ILE A 257 -12.82 -22.00 27.62
N GLU A 258 -12.59 -23.12 28.29
CA GLU A 258 -11.77 -23.22 29.52
C GLU A 258 -10.30 -23.54 29.15
N LYS A 259 -9.63 -22.57 28.51
CA LYS A 259 -8.23 -22.67 28.06
C LYS A 259 -7.45 -21.41 28.42
N ASP A 260 -6.13 -21.53 28.50
CA ASP A 260 -5.24 -20.40 28.74
C ASP A 260 -3.98 -20.41 27.87
N MET A 261 -3.03 -19.53 28.19
CA MET A 261 -1.75 -19.42 27.50
C MET A 261 -0.90 -20.69 27.57
N THR A 262 -1.04 -21.47 28.63
CA THR A 262 -0.34 -22.75 28.79
C THR A 262 -0.83 -23.72 27.74
N ASP A 263 -2.15 -23.84 27.52
CA ASP A 263 -2.71 -24.70 26.48
C ASP A 263 -2.25 -24.31 25.07
N LEU A 264 -2.14 -23.01 24.80
CA LEU A 264 -1.64 -22.49 23.52
C LEU A 264 -0.18 -22.88 23.24
N VAL A 265 0.60 -23.20 24.28
CA VAL A 265 1.98 -23.65 24.15
C VAL A 265 2.07 -25.17 24.13
N THR A 266 1.28 -25.86 24.97
CA THR A 266 1.36 -27.31 25.14
C THR A 266 0.62 -28.09 24.07
N ASP A 267 -0.55 -27.60 23.63
CA ASP A 267 -1.37 -28.24 22.60
C ASP A 267 -2.18 -27.20 21.78
N PRO A 268 -1.50 -26.34 20.99
CA PRO A 268 -2.16 -25.34 20.16
C PRO A 268 -3.11 -25.95 19.13
N ALA A 269 -2.87 -27.20 18.70
CA ALA A 269 -3.72 -27.91 17.76
C ALA A 269 -5.09 -28.21 18.38
N ALA A 270 -5.14 -28.67 19.63
CA ALA A 270 -6.40 -28.87 20.33
C ALA A 270 -7.18 -27.56 20.53
N VAL A 271 -6.49 -26.47 20.89
CA VAL A 271 -7.14 -25.15 21.03
C VAL A 271 -7.71 -24.67 19.70
N ALA A 272 -6.95 -24.78 18.60
CA ALA A 272 -7.43 -24.44 17.26
C ALA A 272 -8.70 -25.24 16.88
N ALA A 273 -8.68 -26.55 17.09
CA ALA A 273 -9.79 -27.44 16.76
C ALA A 273 -11.04 -27.16 17.62
N GLU A 274 -10.86 -26.80 18.90
CA GLU A 274 -11.96 -26.39 19.77
C GLU A 274 -12.56 -25.05 19.32
N MET A 275 -11.73 -24.04 19.06
CA MET A 275 -12.17 -22.75 18.55
C MET A 275 -12.91 -22.90 17.21
N GLU A 276 -12.44 -23.74 16.28
CA GLU A 276 -13.14 -24.04 15.03
C GLU A 276 -14.56 -24.57 15.27
N LYS A 277 -14.71 -25.54 16.17
CA LYS A 277 -16.02 -26.10 16.53
C LYS A 277 -16.92 -25.03 17.11
N VAL A 278 -16.41 -24.19 18.02
CA VAL A 278 -17.19 -23.12 18.65
C VAL A 278 -17.64 -22.10 17.61
N PHE A 279 -16.75 -21.57 16.77
CA PHE A 279 -17.11 -20.57 15.75
C PHE A 279 -18.17 -21.06 14.76
N LEU A 280 -18.23 -22.36 14.47
CA LEU A 280 -19.27 -22.97 13.63
C LEU A 280 -20.67 -23.01 14.27
N THR A 281 -20.81 -22.73 15.57
CA THR A 281 -22.12 -22.77 16.26
C THR A 281 -23.00 -21.56 15.98
N LYS A 282 -22.42 -20.44 15.54
CA LYS A 282 -23.14 -19.17 15.27
C LYS A 282 -22.71 -18.55 13.96
N THR A 283 -23.58 -17.72 13.41
CA THR A 283 -23.32 -16.92 12.21
C THR A 283 -22.32 -15.80 12.49
N ARG A 284 -21.69 -15.25 11.44
CA ARG A 284 -20.78 -14.09 11.56
C ARG A 284 -21.43 -12.93 12.33
N GLN A 285 -22.70 -12.65 12.05
CA GLN A 285 -23.44 -11.55 12.69
C GLN A 285 -23.67 -11.79 14.19
N GLU A 286 -24.09 -12.99 14.60
CA GLU A 286 -24.24 -13.34 16.02
C GLU A 286 -22.90 -13.23 16.77
N TRP A 287 -21.78 -13.61 16.14
CA TRP A 287 -20.46 -13.42 16.73
C TRP A 287 -20.09 -11.95 16.86
N MET A 288 -20.35 -11.13 15.84
CA MET A 288 -20.12 -9.68 15.91
C MET A 288 -20.86 -9.06 17.10
N GLU A 289 -22.11 -9.45 17.33
CA GLU A 289 -22.91 -8.97 18.48
C GLU A 289 -22.30 -9.40 19.83
N LEU A 290 -21.87 -10.65 19.96
CA LEU A 290 -21.26 -11.16 21.19
C LEU A 290 -19.90 -10.52 21.51
N PHE A 291 -19.11 -10.20 20.48
CA PHE A 291 -17.81 -9.53 20.62
C PHE A 291 -17.90 -8.01 20.69
N THR A 292 -19.07 -7.41 20.44
CA THR A 292 -19.25 -5.95 20.51
C THR A 292 -18.91 -5.43 21.90
N GLY A 293 -18.02 -4.43 21.97
CA GLY A 293 -17.55 -3.83 23.22
C GLY A 293 -16.59 -4.71 24.03
N ARG A 294 -16.26 -5.92 23.56
CA ARG A 294 -15.31 -6.82 24.21
C ARG A 294 -13.90 -6.55 23.71
N GLN A 295 -12.93 -6.58 24.63
CA GLN A 295 -11.51 -6.42 24.32
C GLN A 295 -10.92 -7.78 23.88
N ALA A 296 -11.45 -8.37 22.82
CA ALA A 296 -11.11 -9.73 22.38
C ALA A 296 -10.37 -9.80 21.03
N CYS A 297 -10.13 -8.66 20.37
CA CYS A 297 -9.47 -8.60 19.06
C CYS A 297 -10.12 -9.51 18.00
N VAL A 298 -11.46 -9.54 17.95
CA VAL A 298 -12.22 -10.31 16.95
C VAL A 298 -13.02 -9.36 16.06
N THR A 299 -12.90 -9.53 14.74
CA THR A 299 -13.59 -8.71 13.74
C THR A 299 -14.15 -9.58 12.61
N PRO A 300 -15.20 -9.14 11.89
CA PRO A 300 -15.66 -9.86 10.70
C PRO A 300 -14.64 -9.73 9.56
N VAL A 301 -14.46 -10.81 8.80
CA VAL A 301 -13.79 -10.74 7.49
C VAL A 301 -14.83 -10.32 6.47
N LEU A 302 -14.64 -9.15 5.86
CA LEU A 302 -15.58 -8.52 4.93
C LEU A 302 -15.04 -8.59 3.51
N ASP A 303 -15.92 -8.73 2.52
CA ASP A 303 -15.58 -8.43 1.13
C ASP A 303 -15.58 -6.91 0.86
N LEU A 304 -15.25 -6.51 -0.38
CA LEU A 304 -15.13 -5.10 -0.76
C LEU A 304 -16.45 -4.33 -0.62
N ASP A 305 -17.59 -4.94 -0.92
CA ASP A 305 -18.90 -4.28 -0.87
C ASP A 305 -19.39 -4.17 0.57
N GLU A 306 -19.19 -5.23 1.37
CA GLU A 306 -19.48 -5.25 2.80
C GLU A 306 -18.63 -4.22 3.56
N ALA A 307 -17.36 -4.06 3.21
CA ALA A 307 -16.46 -3.10 3.85
C ALA A 307 -16.93 -1.66 3.74
N VAL A 308 -17.57 -1.28 2.62
CA VAL A 308 -18.11 0.07 2.42
C VAL A 308 -19.30 0.35 3.33
N GLN A 309 -20.10 -0.67 3.64
CA GLN A 309 -21.30 -0.56 4.47
C GLN A 309 -21.03 -0.78 5.96
N TYR A 310 -19.84 -1.26 6.33
CA TYR A 310 -19.49 -1.51 7.72
C TYR A 310 -19.55 -0.23 8.55
N GLU A 311 -20.27 -0.26 9.67
CA GLU A 311 -20.60 0.94 10.47
C GLU A 311 -19.38 1.79 10.79
N HIS A 312 -18.27 1.17 11.22
CA HIS A 312 -17.03 1.90 11.50
C HIS A 312 -16.51 2.67 10.27
N ASN A 313 -16.55 2.04 9.09
CA ASN A 313 -16.10 2.66 7.85
C ASN A 313 -17.06 3.75 7.37
N VAL A 314 -18.37 3.58 7.57
CA VAL A 314 -19.40 4.59 7.27
C VAL A 314 -19.24 5.81 8.18
N VAL A 315 -19.20 5.61 9.50
CA VAL A 315 -19.03 6.69 10.50
C VAL A 315 -17.73 7.44 10.26
N ARG A 316 -16.66 6.72 9.95
CA ARG A 316 -15.39 7.36 9.59
C ARG A 316 -15.41 7.96 8.20
N GLN A 317 -16.34 7.67 7.31
CA GLN A 317 -16.26 8.08 5.90
C GLN A 317 -14.95 7.58 5.25
N SER A 318 -14.62 6.31 5.47
CA SER A 318 -13.41 5.67 4.92
C SER A 318 -13.45 5.61 3.38
N PHE A 319 -14.65 5.62 2.80
CA PHE A 319 -14.87 5.57 1.36
C PHE A 319 -15.74 6.75 0.89
N THR A 320 -15.59 7.14 -0.37
CA THR A 320 -16.46 8.10 -1.07
C THR A 320 -16.92 7.55 -2.40
N LYS A 321 -18.01 8.11 -2.95
CA LYS A 321 -18.49 7.76 -4.28
C LYS A 321 -17.87 8.67 -5.34
N GLU A 322 -17.15 8.09 -6.30
CA GLU A 322 -16.65 8.76 -7.50
C GLU A 322 -16.98 7.91 -8.72
N GLY A 323 -17.55 8.50 -9.78
CA GLY A 323 -17.95 7.78 -10.99
C GLY A 323 -18.90 6.58 -10.76
N GLY A 324 -19.72 6.63 -9.69
CA GLY A 324 -20.60 5.52 -9.29
C GLY A 324 -19.89 4.37 -8.54
N ARG A 325 -18.58 4.48 -8.27
CA ARG A 325 -17.77 3.50 -7.54
C ARG A 325 -17.45 4.00 -6.14
N SER A 326 -17.33 3.09 -5.18
CA SER A 326 -16.81 3.39 -3.85
C SER A 326 -15.28 3.33 -3.88
N ILE A 327 -14.63 4.45 -3.60
CA ILE A 327 -13.17 4.56 -3.57
C ILE A 327 -12.69 4.93 -2.16
N PRO A 328 -11.51 4.45 -1.71
CA PRO A 328 -10.96 4.83 -0.43
C PRO A 328 -10.63 6.33 -0.39
N GLN A 329 -10.83 6.96 0.77
CA GLN A 329 -10.35 8.32 1.01
C GLN A 329 -8.84 8.33 1.27
N PRO A 330 -8.14 9.45 0.95
CA PRO A 330 -6.72 9.60 1.25
C PRO A 330 -6.40 9.35 2.73
N ALA A 331 -5.29 8.64 2.98
CA ALA A 331 -4.78 8.33 4.30
C ALA A 331 -3.25 8.55 4.36
N PRO A 332 -2.69 9.08 5.46
CA PRO A 332 -3.37 9.45 6.70
C PRO A 332 -4.23 10.71 6.58
N ARG A 333 -5.18 10.89 7.50
CA ARG A 333 -5.99 12.12 7.58
C ARG A 333 -5.24 13.20 8.33
N MET A 334 -5.30 14.40 7.79
CA MET A 334 -4.60 15.55 8.33
C MET A 334 -5.62 16.56 8.87
N TYR A 335 -5.40 16.96 10.12
CA TYR A 335 -6.23 17.92 10.84
C TYR A 335 -5.34 19.03 11.39
N SER A 336 -5.79 20.27 11.25
CA SER A 336 -5.32 21.36 12.09
C SER A 336 -5.71 21.11 13.55
N LYS A 337 -5.09 21.85 14.46
CA LYS A 337 -5.40 21.83 15.90
C LYS A 337 -6.90 22.00 16.17
N ASP A 338 -7.55 22.93 15.48
CA ASP A 338 -8.95 23.25 15.71
C ASP A 338 -9.90 22.27 15.04
N GLU A 339 -9.55 21.75 13.85
CA GLU A 339 -10.28 20.63 13.24
C GLU A 339 -10.24 19.39 14.13
N PHE A 340 -9.07 19.07 14.70
CA PHE A 340 -8.91 17.90 15.56
C PHE A 340 -9.68 18.05 16.89
N ARG A 341 -9.67 19.24 17.51
CA ARG A 341 -10.50 19.53 18.68
C ARG A 341 -11.99 19.30 18.43
N LYS A 342 -12.50 19.79 17.29
CA LYS A 342 -13.90 19.57 16.88
C LYS A 342 -14.22 18.11 16.59
N LEU A 343 -13.23 17.32 16.16
CA LEU A 343 -13.39 15.90 15.91
C LEU A 343 -13.55 15.14 17.23
N ILE A 344 -12.65 15.36 18.18
CA ILE A 344 -12.65 14.62 19.45
C ILE A 344 -13.73 15.08 20.43
N SER A 345 -14.28 16.29 20.29
CA SER A 345 -15.42 16.74 21.12
C SER A 345 -16.72 16.00 20.84
N LYS A 346 -16.73 15.09 19.85
CA LYS A 346 -17.85 14.21 19.50
C LYS A 346 -17.70 12.80 20.06
N LEU A 347 -16.54 12.50 20.67
CA LEU A 347 -16.28 11.29 21.45
C LEU A 347 -16.75 11.53 22.89
#